data_AF-A0A955PK65-F1
#
_entry.id   AF-A0A955PK65-F1
#
_cell.length_a   1.000
_cell.length_b   1.000
_cell.length_c   1.000
_cell.angle_alpha   90.00
_cell.angle_beta   90.00
_cell.angle_gamma   90.00
#
_symmetry.space_group_name_H-M   'P 1'
#
loop_
_entity.id
_entity.type
_entity.pdbx_description
1 polymer ?
#
loop_
_entity_poly.entity_id
_entity_poly.type
_entity_poly.pdbx_seq_one_letter_code
_entity_poly.pdbx_strand_id
1 'polypeptide(L)'
;VDDVFFPGGDPGDNHPKDVMPYLVDVAKILKKYHPDAMIWLSMQGYEGEKVDYVYDWIKEHDPRDWLAGLVAGPGSPPIPETRRRLPAHYRLRHYPDVNHVVRCQYPVVYWDPAYARTHTREPVHVRPMDQQFIHNYFAPYTDGFLTYSDGSHDDVNKATWSSLGWDSTMELRDILEDYARCFLDPEQAQQLADMILALERNWHGPLPLNGDVPLVKDVWQEFHRDSGAVFPGDGSANWRTQMFAMRATLDAYTRARLLNDNRLEEEANQAVLMNVGEGSDKAIEKAESILAEADHPPKEISDMREYIVDLCADLWESIGFQTSVEKYGANSGHRAAILDYLDVPLNDRWWLEDEFDKVAELENESAKKERLIELANWETPGKGSYYDDIGHVGLSPHVVFPGGASAHPMLYKVPNPTFWNHEGGFSRKRLAWHCTLDWPHLLRYEGLDPDATYTLKLSGVGDAKPKVGETLLEHTDYGKEEGQIKVFPVPKEMTEGGTLEIAFEPLNEEGINWRYQSRLSEAWLIRND
;
A
#
# COMPACT_ATOMS: atom_id res chain seq x y z
N VAL A 1 -3.07 -17.62 34.00
CA VAL A 1 -3.57 -17.52 32.61
C VAL A 1 -5.04 -17.25 32.74
N ASP A 2 -5.50 -16.13 32.18
CA ASP A 2 -6.91 -15.74 32.23
C ASP A 2 -7.62 -16.10 30.92
N ASP A 3 -6.90 -16.13 29.81
CA ASP A 3 -7.43 -16.49 28.50
C ASP A 3 -6.38 -17.20 27.64
N VAL A 4 -6.84 -18.05 26.72
CA VAL A 4 -6.03 -18.66 25.65
C VAL A 4 -6.61 -18.28 24.30
N PHE A 5 -5.77 -17.77 23.41
CA PHE A 5 -6.12 -17.45 22.04
C PHE A 5 -5.73 -18.60 21.10
N PHE A 6 -6.67 -19.04 20.26
CA PHE A 6 -6.43 -20.04 19.23
C PHE A 6 -6.63 -19.43 17.82
N PRO A 7 -5.58 -19.40 16.98
CA PRO A 7 -5.70 -18.97 15.58
C PRO A 7 -6.32 -20.09 14.73
N GLY A 8 -7.36 -19.77 13.96
CA GLY A 8 -8.03 -20.74 13.08
C GLY A 8 -7.22 -21.15 11.85
N GLY A 9 -6.50 -20.21 11.23
CA GLY A 9 -5.82 -20.43 9.95
C GLY A 9 -4.46 -19.74 9.75
N ASP A 10 -3.99 -18.82 10.58
CA ASP A 10 -2.62 -18.30 10.45
C ASP A 10 -1.86 -18.39 11.79
N PRO A 11 -0.94 -19.35 11.96
CA PRO A 11 -0.59 -20.42 11.03
C PRO A 11 -1.60 -21.60 11.06
N GLY A 12 -1.98 -22.14 9.90
CA GLY A 12 -2.79 -23.37 9.78
C GLY A 12 -3.74 -23.41 8.59
N ASP A 13 -4.53 -24.48 8.46
CA ASP A 13 -5.73 -24.50 7.59
C ASP A 13 -6.72 -25.61 8.01
N ASN A 14 -6.71 -25.96 9.30
CA ASN A 14 -7.53 -27.06 9.78
C ASN A 14 -9.00 -26.67 9.70
N HIS A 15 -9.82 -27.62 9.25
CA HIS A 15 -11.25 -27.42 9.19
C HIS A 15 -11.83 -27.29 10.61
N PRO A 16 -12.79 -26.38 10.84
CA PRO A 16 -13.50 -26.24 12.11
C PRO A 16 -14.03 -27.54 12.73
N LYS A 17 -14.40 -28.53 11.92
CA LYS A 17 -14.89 -29.84 12.38
C LYS A 17 -13.86 -30.60 13.22
N ASP A 18 -12.57 -30.35 12.97
CA ASP A 18 -11.46 -30.95 13.70
C ASP A 18 -10.99 -30.01 14.83
N VAL A 19 -11.09 -28.70 14.61
CA VAL A 19 -10.69 -27.67 15.59
C VAL A 19 -11.63 -27.64 16.79
N MET A 20 -12.95 -27.62 16.60
CA MET A 20 -13.90 -27.46 17.71
C MET A 20 -13.80 -28.60 18.75
N PRO A 21 -13.73 -29.90 18.37
CA PRO A 21 -13.48 -30.98 19.32
C PRO A 21 -12.11 -30.85 20.02
N TYR A 22 -11.08 -30.44 19.30
CA TYR A 22 -9.76 -30.20 19.88
C TYR A 22 -9.80 -29.09 20.95
N LEU A 23 -10.52 -28.00 20.71
CA LEU A 23 -10.68 -26.92 21.69
C LEU A 23 -11.40 -27.38 22.97
N VAL A 24 -12.33 -28.34 22.87
CA VAL A 24 -12.94 -28.97 24.05
C VAL A 24 -11.90 -29.71 24.89
N ASP A 25 -10.94 -30.40 24.27
CA ASP A 25 -9.87 -31.08 24.99
C ASP A 25 -8.86 -30.10 25.59
N VAL A 26 -8.52 -29.02 24.86
CA VAL A 26 -7.71 -27.92 25.40
C VAL A 26 -8.40 -27.28 26.60
N ALA A 27 -9.70 -27.03 26.53
CA ALA A 27 -10.48 -26.44 27.61
C ALA A 27 -10.44 -27.29 28.88
N LYS A 28 -10.57 -28.62 28.79
CA LYS A 28 -10.45 -29.53 29.95
C LYS A 28 -9.10 -29.39 30.64
N ILE A 29 -8.02 -29.31 29.87
CA ILE A 29 -6.67 -29.14 30.41
C ILE A 29 -6.53 -27.75 31.03
N LEU A 30 -6.97 -26.71 30.34
CA LEU A 30 -6.90 -25.32 30.79
C LEU A 30 -7.63 -25.15 32.13
N LYS A 31 -8.89 -25.59 32.20
CA LYS A 31 -9.74 -25.49 33.39
C LYS A 31 -9.21 -26.26 34.60
N LYS A 32 -8.45 -27.33 34.38
CA LYS A 32 -7.81 -28.09 35.48
C LYS A 32 -6.81 -27.24 36.26
N TYR A 33 -6.08 -26.36 35.58
CA TYR A 33 -5.02 -25.54 36.20
C TYR A 33 -5.43 -24.07 36.37
N HIS A 34 -6.37 -23.59 35.56
CA HIS A 34 -6.90 -22.23 35.55
C HIS A 34 -8.43 -22.29 35.41
N PRO A 35 -9.18 -22.51 36.51
CA PRO A 35 -10.64 -22.74 36.47
C PRO A 35 -11.46 -21.61 35.83
N ASP A 36 -10.99 -20.38 35.93
CA ASP A 36 -11.69 -19.22 35.39
C ASP A 36 -11.27 -18.89 33.96
N ALA A 37 -10.23 -19.55 33.43
CA ALA A 37 -9.70 -19.21 32.12
C ALA A 37 -10.61 -19.64 30.97
N MET A 38 -10.64 -18.85 29.91
CA MET A 38 -11.49 -19.08 28.74
C MET A 38 -10.67 -19.14 27.44
N ILE A 39 -11.29 -19.67 26.39
CA ILE A 39 -10.70 -19.74 25.05
C ILE A 39 -11.33 -18.71 24.12
N TRP A 40 -10.51 -18.09 23.28
CA TRP A 40 -10.90 -17.22 22.18
C TRP A 40 -10.51 -17.83 20.85
N LEU A 41 -11.43 -17.89 19.90
CA LEU A 41 -11.19 -18.44 18.56
C LEU A 41 -11.13 -17.32 17.52
N SER A 42 -10.06 -17.26 16.72
CA SER A 42 -10.04 -16.50 15.47
C SER A 42 -10.51 -17.38 14.32
N MET A 43 -11.33 -16.81 13.43
CA MET A 43 -11.72 -17.45 12.16
C MET A 43 -10.87 -16.95 10.97
N GLN A 44 -9.68 -16.42 11.24
CA GLN A 44 -8.74 -16.01 10.21
C GLN A 44 -8.50 -17.13 9.21
N GLY A 45 -8.70 -16.83 7.92
CA GLY A 45 -8.53 -17.78 6.81
C GLY A 45 -9.72 -18.72 6.59
N TYR A 46 -10.78 -18.64 7.41
CA TYR A 46 -12.00 -19.40 7.16
C TYR A 46 -12.92 -18.64 6.20
N GLU A 47 -13.43 -19.37 5.21
CA GLU A 47 -14.38 -18.88 4.21
C GLU A 47 -15.53 -19.89 4.04
N GLY A 48 -16.66 -19.42 3.51
CA GLY A 48 -17.83 -20.24 3.17
C GLY A 48 -18.27 -21.19 4.28
N GLU A 49 -18.32 -22.49 3.97
CA GLU A 49 -18.79 -23.54 4.87
C GLU A 49 -18.01 -23.58 6.20
N LYS A 50 -16.70 -23.27 6.21
CA LYS A 50 -15.91 -23.27 7.46
C LYS A 50 -16.44 -22.21 8.44
N VAL A 51 -16.79 -21.03 7.94
CA VAL A 51 -17.37 -19.95 8.75
C VAL A 51 -18.74 -20.37 9.28
N ASP A 52 -19.58 -20.93 8.41
CA ASP A 52 -20.92 -21.39 8.77
C ASP A 52 -20.87 -22.49 9.85
N TYR A 53 -19.97 -23.46 9.70
CA TYR A 53 -19.75 -24.53 10.67
C TYR A 53 -19.46 -23.97 12.07
N VAL A 54 -18.57 -22.98 12.21
CA VAL A 54 -18.24 -22.40 13.53
C VAL A 54 -19.48 -21.83 14.20
N TYR A 55 -20.27 -21.04 13.48
CA TYR A 55 -21.46 -20.44 14.04
C TYR A 55 -22.52 -21.46 14.41
N ASP A 56 -22.74 -22.48 13.57
CA ASP A 56 -23.74 -23.51 13.83
C ASP A 56 -23.31 -24.39 15.00
N TRP A 57 -22.03 -24.74 15.09
CA TRP A 57 -21.49 -25.48 16.23
C TRP A 57 -21.67 -24.72 17.54
N ILE A 58 -21.35 -23.42 17.57
CA ILE A 58 -21.53 -22.57 18.77
C ILE A 58 -23.01 -22.51 19.18
N LYS A 59 -23.93 -22.37 18.23
CA LYS A 59 -25.38 -22.32 18.52
C LYS A 59 -25.92 -23.66 19.02
N GLU A 60 -25.45 -24.77 18.46
CA GLU A 60 -25.90 -26.11 18.83
C GLU A 60 -25.37 -26.52 20.21
N HIS A 61 -24.09 -26.27 20.48
CA HIS A 61 -23.41 -26.79 21.67
C HIS A 61 -23.41 -25.81 22.85
N ASP A 62 -23.55 -24.52 22.59
CA ASP A 62 -23.60 -23.46 23.60
C ASP A 62 -22.46 -23.57 24.66
N PRO A 63 -21.18 -23.62 24.23
CA PRO A 63 -19.98 -23.89 25.06
C PRO A 63 -19.60 -22.78 26.07
N ARG A 64 -20.55 -22.23 26.82
CA ARG A 64 -20.35 -21.07 27.70
C ARG A 64 -19.41 -21.32 28.87
N ASP A 65 -19.14 -22.58 29.19
CA ASP A 65 -18.25 -22.97 30.28
C ASP A 65 -16.78 -22.75 29.95
N TRP A 66 -16.39 -22.73 28.66
CA TRP A 66 -15.00 -22.57 28.25
C TRP A 66 -14.74 -21.61 27.10
N LEU A 67 -15.72 -21.26 26.26
CA LEU A 67 -15.55 -20.32 25.16
C LEU A 67 -15.93 -18.90 25.59
N ALA A 68 -14.99 -17.96 25.55
CA ALA A 68 -15.26 -16.55 25.80
C ALA A 68 -15.93 -15.87 24.60
N GLY A 69 -15.46 -16.18 23.40
CA GLY A 69 -15.88 -15.46 22.21
C GLY A 69 -14.99 -15.65 20.99
N LEU A 70 -15.21 -14.80 20.00
CA LEU A 70 -14.48 -14.79 18.74
C LEU A 70 -13.53 -13.59 18.67
N VAL A 71 -12.49 -13.74 17.86
CA VAL A 71 -11.51 -12.70 17.53
C VAL A 71 -11.64 -12.37 16.05
N ALA A 72 -11.80 -11.08 15.74
CA ALA A 72 -11.85 -10.59 14.38
C ALA A 72 -10.56 -9.80 14.08
N GLY A 73 -9.66 -10.39 13.30
CA GLY A 73 -8.41 -9.76 12.86
C GLY A 73 -8.22 -9.87 11.34
N PRO A 74 -6.98 -9.71 10.85
CA PRO A 74 -6.66 -9.92 9.45
C PRO A 74 -7.22 -11.25 8.92
N GLY A 75 -7.82 -11.23 7.73
CA GLY A 75 -8.38 -12.43 7.09
C GLY A 75 -9.55 -13.09 7.82
N SER A 76 -10.12 -12.46 8.86
CA SER A 76 -11.34 -12.94 9.52
C SER A 76 -12.60 -12.43 8.79
N PRO A 77 -13.76 -13.07 8.97
CA PRO A 77 -15.04 -12.54 8.50
C PRO A 77 -15.32 -11.11 9.02
N PRO A 78 -16.12 -10.31 8.30
CA PRO A 78 -16.37 -8.92 8.69
C PRO A 78 -16.91 -8.77 10.11
N ILE A 79 -16.42 -7.78 10.87
CA ILE A 79 -16.82 -7.55 12.27
C ILE A 79 -18.34 -7.36 12.43
N PRO A 80 -19.03 -6.51 11.63
CA PRO A 80 -20.48 -6.34 11.77
C PRO A 80 -21.25 -7.62 11.49
N GLU A 81 -20.82 -8.42 10.52
CA GLU A 81 -21.42 -9.73 10.25
C GLU A 81 -21.21 -10.69 11.42
N THR A 82 -19.97 -10.75 11.92
CA THR A 82 -19.61 -11.61 13.06
C THR A 82 -20.44 -11.28 14.28
N ARG A 83 -20.57 -9.99 14.61
CA ARG A 83 -21.38 -9.57 15.76
C ARG A 83 -22.84 -9.95 15.62
N ARG A 84 -23.40 -9.86 14.40
CA ARG A 84 -24.79 -10.24 14.08
C ARG A 84 -25.02 -11.75 14.23
N ARG A 85 -24.05 -12.57 13.82
CA ARG A 85 -24.17 -14.04 13.80
C ARG A 85 -23.83 -14.70 15.13
N LEU A 86 -22.93 -14.10 15.91
CA LEU A 86 -22.46 -14.62 17.21
C LEU A 86 -23.49 -14.33 18.31
N PRO A 87 -23.98 -15.34 19.06
CA PRO A 87 -24.91 -15.14 20.17
C PRO A 87 -24.41 -14.09 21.17
N ALA A 88 -25.32 -13.25 21.66
CA ALA A 88 -24.97 -12.00 22.38
C ALA A 88 -24.21 -12.19 23.70
N HIS A 89 -24.26 -13.39 24.30
CA HIS A 89 -23.51 -13.68 25.53
C HIS A 89 -22.04 -14.02 25.28
N TYR A 90 -21.66 -14.32 24.03
CA TYR A 90 -20.26 -14.46 23.62
C TYR A 90 -19.70 -13.11 23.21
N ARG A 91 -18.47 -12.86 23.65
CA ARG A 91 -17.75 -11.62 23.34
C ARG A 91 -17.18 -11.65 21.93
N LEU A 92 -16.94 -10.47 21.37
CA LEU A 92 -16.22 -10.27 20.12
C LEU A 92 -15.07 -9.30 20.36
N ARG A 93 -13.84 -9.74 20.11
CA ARG A 93 -12.64 -8.92 20.26
C ARG A 93 -12.09 -8.51 18.89
N HIS A 94 -11.80 -7.23 18.71
CA HIS A 94 -11.04 -6.76 17.55
C HIS A 94 -9.56 -7.08 17.73
N TYR A 95 -8.91 -7.66 16.71
CA TYR A 95 -7.47 -7.84 16.65
C TYR A 95 -6.90 -7.04 15.47
N PRO A 96 -6.92 -5.68 15.55
CA PRO A 96 -6.57 -4.82 14.42
C PRO A 96 -5.08 -4.86 14.09
N ASP A 97 -4.75 -4.98 12.81
CA ASP A 97 -3.41 -4.70 12.28
C ASP A 97 -3.11 -3.20 12.37
N VAL A 98 -2.12 -2.85 13.20
CA VAL A 98 -1.69 -1.45 13.39
C VAL A 98 -0.28 -1.19 12.85
N ASN A 99 0.29 -2.12 12.10
CA ASN A 99 1.72 -2.19 11.85
C ASN A 99 2.08 -2.26 10.35
N HIS A 100 1.20 -2.78 9.49
CA HIS A 100 1.42 -2.82 8.05
C HIS A 100 0.71 -1.69 7.27
N VAL A 101 1.31 -1.25 6.16
CA VAL A 101 0.78 -0.18 5.29
C VAL A 101 0.23 -0.67 3.94
N VAL A 102 0.64 -1.86 3.48
CA VAL A 102 0.19 -2.47 2.22
C VAL A 102 0.01 -3.97 2.38
N ARG A 103 -0.88 -4.59 1.59
CA ARG A 103 -1.17 -6.03 1.66
C ARG A 103 -1.47 -6.45 3.11
N CYS A 104 -2.41 -5.75 3.72
CA CYS A 104 -2.76 -5.83 5.13
C CYS A 104 -4.26 -5.57 5.35
N GLN A 105 -4.71 -5.64 6.61
CA GLN A 105 -6.13 -5.44 6.95
C GLN A 105 -6.61 -4.01 6.66
N TYR A 106 -5.74 -3.02 6.90
CA TYR A 106 -6.06 -1.59 6.78
C TYR A 106 -4.94 -0.85 6.02
N PRO A 107 -4.87 -1.00 4.69
CA PRO A 107 -3.82 -0.36 3.90
C PRO A 107 -3.90 1.16 3.96
N VAL A 108 -2.80 1.83 3.62
CA VAL A 108 -2.83 3.27 3.33
C VAL A 108 -3.61 3.46 2.04
N VAL A 109 -4.60 4.35 2.11
CA VAL A 109 -5.55 4.57 1.03
C VAL A 109 -4.89 5.42 -0.06
N TYR A 110 -4.82 4.91 -1.29
CA TYR A 110 -4.17 5.57 -2.42
C TYR A 110 -2.78 6.12 -2.08
N TRP A 111 -1.96 5.26 -1.47
CA TRP A 111 -0.56 5.59 -1.16
C TRP A 111 0.25 5.80 -2.44
N ASP A 112 1.25 6.68 -2.39
CA ASP A 112 2.12 6.89 -3.55
C ASP A 112 3.05 5.66 -3.76
N PRO A 113 3.16 5.10 -4.98
CA PRO A 113 4.03 3.95 -5.25
C PRO A 113 5.50 4.16 -4.87
N ALA A 114 6.00 5.39 -4.91
CA ALA A 114 7.37 5.69 -4.49
C ALA A 114 7.58 5.38 -2.99
N TYR A 115 6.58 5.67 -2.15
CA TYR A 115 6.63 5.28 -0.75
C TYR A 115 6.60 3.75 -0.60
N ALA A 116 5.73 3.04 -1.31
CA ALA A 116 5.67 1.59 -1.23
C ALA A 116 7.00 0.91 -1.60
N ARG A 117 7.77 1.50 -2.51
CA ARG A 117 9.11 1.04 -2.92
C ARG A 117 10.19 1.29 -1.87
N THR A 118 10.20 2.45 -1.22
CA THR A 118 11.26 2.82 -0.25
C THR A 118 10.95 2.42 1.19
N HIS A 119 9.69 2.50 1.59
CA HIS A 119 9.22 2.21 2.95
C HIS A 119 8.85 0.74 3.14
N THR A 120 8.56 0.03 2.05
CA THR A 120 8.15 -1.37 2.05
C THR A 120 6.81 -1.61 2.80
N ARG A 121 6.62 -2.76 3.45
CA ARG A 121 5.34 -3.19 4.03
C ARG A 121 5.16 -2.81 5.51
N GLU A 122 6.25 -2.74 6.25
CA GLU A 122 6.27 -2.51 7.71
C GLU A 122 7.25 -1.36 8.06
N PRO A 123 7.00 -0.12 7.59
CA PRO A 123 7.83 1.03 7.93
C PRO A 123 7.55 1.55 9.34
N VAL A 124 8.24 2.62 9.73
CA VAL A 124 7.80 3.50 10.83
C VAL A 124 6.39 4.01 10.53
N HIS A 125 5.42 3.46 11.23
CA HIS A 125 4.00 3.51 10.91
C HIS A 125 3.28 4.48 11.86
N VAL A 126 3.27 5.75 11.47
CA VAL A 126 2.61 6.83 12.22
C VAL A 126 1.32 7.19 11.48
N ARG A 127 0.18 6.62 11.91
CA ARG A 127 -1.14 6.87 11.32
C ARG A 127 -2.26 7.11 12.37
N PRO A 128 -2.06 7.98 13.37
CA PRO A 128 -3.02 8.16 14.44
C PRO A 128 -4.45 8.54 13.99
N MET A 129 -4.63 9.33 12.92
CA MET A 129 -5.96 9.70 12.40
C MET A 129 -6.69 8.49 11.81
N ASP A 130 -6.01 7.73 10.96
CA ASP A 130 -6.60 6.51 10.38
C ASP A 130 -6.89 5.48 11.47
N GLN A 131 -6.01 5.32 12.44
CA GLN A 131 -6.20 4.37 13.55
C GLN A 131 -7.37 4.77 14.45
N GLN A 132 -7.56 6.07 14.75
CA GLN A 132 -8.74 6.55 15.46
C GLN A 132 -10.02 6.29 14.66
N PHE A 133 -10.00 6.55 13.35
CA PHE A 133 -11.13 6.27 12.47
C PHE A 133 -11.51 4.78 12.48
N ILE A 134 -10.52 3.88 12.34
CA ILE A 134 -10.72 2.43 12.37
C ILE A 134 -11.29 2.00 13.74
N HIS A 135 -10.71 2.46 14.84
CA HIS A 135 -11.18 2.14 16.19
C HIS A 135 -12.66 2.54 16.36
N ASN A 136 -12.97 3.81 16.13
CA ASN A 136 -14.29 4.38 16.39
C ASN A 136 -15.37 3.73 15.50
N TYR A 137 -15.01 3.34 14.27
CA TYR A 137 -15.92 2.65 13.38
C TYR A 137 -16.33 1.26 13.90
N PHE A 138 -15.40 0.49 14.48
CA PHE A 138 -15.66 -0.88 14.93
C PHE A 138 -16.00 -1.03 16.41
N ALA A 139 -15.65 -0.07 17.26
CA ALA A 139 -15.91 -0.11 18.70
C ALA A 139 -17.37 -0.45 19.06
N PRO A 140 -18.42 0.03 18.36
CA PRO A 140 -19.80 -0.34 18.69
C PRO A 140 -20.15 -1.81 18.48
N TYR A 141 -19.34 -2.57 17.74
CA TYR A 141 -19.58 -3.98 17.42
C TYR A 141 -18.77 -4.94 18.30
N THR A 142 -17.83 -4.44 19.10
CA THR A 142 -16.87 -5.27 19.81
C THR A 142 -16.91 -5.00 21.31
N ASP A 143 -16.43 -5.95 22.10
CA ASP A 143 -16.31 -5.85 23.56
C ASP A 143 -14.93 -5.30 23.97
N GLY A 144 -14.13 -4.87 23.00
CA GLY A 144 -12.75 -4.40 23.17
C GLY A 144 -11.83 -4.89 22.06
N PHE A 145 -10.53 -4.63 22.22
CA PHE A 145 -9.52 -4.99 21.24
C PHE A 145 -8.24 -5.53 21.89
N LEU A 146 -7.38 -6.11 21.05
CA LEU A 146 -5.96 -6.35 21.31
C LEU A 146 -5.22 -6.02 20.02
N THR A 147 -4.33 -5.02 19.98
CA THR A 147 -3.69 -4.64 18.72
C THR A 147 -2.70 -5.71 18.24
N TYR A 148 -2.75 -6.03 16.96
CA TYR A 148 -1.70 -6.79 16.29
C TYR A 148 -0.56 -5.85 15.93
N SER A 149 0.54 -5.97 16.67
CA SER A 149 1.75 -5.16 16.53
C SER A 149 2.97 -6.06 16.33
N ASP A 150 3.89 -5.62 15.48
CA ASP A 150 5.15 -6.32 15.19
C ASP A 150 6.39 -5.65 15.81
N GLY A 151 6.29 -4.47 16.43
CA GLY A 151 7.49 -3.87 17.05
C GLY A 151 7.35 -2.45 17.59
N SER A 152 8.45 -1.70 17.59
CA SER A 152 8.49 -0.30 18.04
C SER A 152 8.02 0.70 16.98
N HIS A 153 7.92 0.28 15.73
CA HIS A 153 7.64 1.16 14.58
C HIS A 153 6.19 1.68 14.54
N ASP A 154 5.27 1.02 15.25
CA ASP A 154 3.84 1.34 15.34
C ASP A 154 3.46 1.92 16.72
N ASP A 155 4.43 2.44 17.48
CA ASP A 155 4.26 2.88 18.88
C ASP A 155 3.18 3.95 19.07
N VAL A 156 3.11 4.95 18.18
CA VAL A 156 2.06 5.99 18.20
C VAL A 156 0.67 5.38 18.01
N ASN A 157 0.55 4.37 17.14
CA ASN A 157 -0.71 3.69 16.90
C ASN A 157 -1.13 2.92 18.16
N LYS A 158 -0.20 2.26 18.88
CA LYS A 158 -0.52 1.62 20.17
C LYS A 158 -1.03 2.61 21.20
N ALA A 159 -0.38 3.76 21.33
CA ALA A 159 -0.79 4.80 22.26
C ALA A 159 -2.20 5.32 21.91
N THR A 160 -2.47 5.51 20.62
CA THR A 160 -3.78 5.92 20.10
C THR A 160 -4.87 4.90 20.47
N TRP A 161 -4.66 3.63 20.11
CA TRP A 161 -5.61 2.56 20.44
C TRP A 161 -5.80 2.40 21.95
N SER A 162 -4.72 2.39 22.74
CA SER A 162 -4.79 2.22 24.19
C SER A 162 -5.60 3.33 24.86
N SER A 163 -5.43 4.57 24.41
CA SER A 163 -6.19 5.72 24.93
C SER A 163 -7.67 5.62 24.56
N LEU A 164 -7.98 5.29 23.30
CA LEU A 164 -9.36 5.12 22.84
C LEU A 164 -10.07 3.90 23.45
N GLY A 165 -9.31 2.86 23.82
CA GLY A 165 -9.81 1.72 24.58
C GLY A 165 -10.18 2.05 26.02
N TRP A 166 -9.53 3.06 26.60
CA TRP A 166 -9.88 3.59 27.90
C TRP A 166 -11.08 4.54 27.81
N ASP A 167 -11.05 5.48 26.86
CA ASP A 167 -12.14 6.41 26.56
C ASP A 167 -12.22 6.69 25.05
N SER A 168 -13.24 6.11 24.42
CA SER A 168 -13.49 6.23 22.98
C SER A 168 -13.88 7.65 22.51
N THR A 169 -14.13 8.57 23.46
CA THR A 169 -14.51 9.96 23.16
C THR A 169 -13.34 10.93 23.21
N MET A 170 -12.13 10.47 23.54
CA MET A 170 -10.94 11.31 23.55
C MET A 170 -10.64 11.91 22.18
N GLU A 171 -10.34 13.20 22.15
CA GLU A 171 -9.88 13.90 20.97
C GLU A 171 -8.45 13.45 20.62
N LEU A 172 -8.17 13.25 19.33
CA LEU A 172 -6.89 12.70 18.91
C LEU A 172 -5.71 13.59 19.31
N ARG A 173 -5.90 14.92 19.22
CA ARG A 173 -4.86 15.87 19.57
C ARG A 173 -4.48 15.77 21.06
N ASP A 174 -5.45 15.57 21.94
CA ASP A 174 -5.19 15.39 23.38
C ASP A 174 -4.38 14.10 23.64
N ILE A 175 -4.73 13.00 22.96
CA ILE A 175 -3.98 11.74 23.02
C ILE A 175 -2.52 11.94 22.61
N LEU A 176 -2.29 12.66 21.50
CA LEU A 176 -0.94 12.90 20.99
C LEU A 176 -0.14 13.88 21.86
N GLU A 177 -0.79 14.87 22.47
CA GLU A 177 -0.15 15.73 23.46
C GLU A 177 0.27 14.94 24.70
N ASP A 178 -0.57 14.03 25.20
CA ASP A 178 -0.21 13.14 26.32
C ASP A 178 0.94 12.20 25.96
N TYR A 179 0.91 11.61 24.76
CA TYR A 179 2.02 10.83 24.23
C TYR A 179 3.32 11.65 24.20
N ALA A 180 3.27 12.89 23.69
CA ALA A 180 4.44 13.76 23.62
C ALA A 180 4.96 14.13 25.01
N ARG A 181 4.07 14.43 25.98
CA ARG A 181 4.46 14.68 27.38
C ARG A 181 5.17 13.49 28.01
N CYS A 182 4.68 12.28 27.74
CA CYS A 182 5.22 11.06 28.33
C CYS A 182 6.55 10.63 27.70
N PHE A 183 6.68 10.76 26.37
CA PHE A 183 7.73 10.04 25.63
C PHE A 183 8.68 10.93 24.85
N LEU A 184 8.40 12.23 24.72
CA LEU A 184 9.21 13.15 23.93
C LEU A 184 9.66 14.33 24.81
N ASP A 185 8.90 15.42 24.81
CA ASP A 185 9.18 16.62 25.58
C ASP A 185 7.86 17.24 26.08
N PRO A 186 7.64 17.34 27.41
CA PRO A 186 6.44 17.93 27.97
C PRO A 186 6.29 19.43 27.73
N GLU A 187 7.39 20.18 27.56
CA GLU A 187 7.34 21.62 27.28
C GLU A 187 6.91 21.91 25.85
N GLN A 188 7.17 20.98 24.92
CA GLN A 188 6.88 21.11 23.48
C GLN A 188 5.69 20.24 23.02
N ALA A 189 4.92 19.66 23.95
CA ALA A 189 3.91 18.64 23.66
C ALA A 189 2.89 19.01 22.57
N GLN A 190 2.42 20.26 22.55
CA GLN A 190 1.46 20.74 21.53
C GLN A 190 2.09 20.75 20.13
N GLN A 191 3.31 21.26 20.01
CA GLN A 191 4.05 21.30 18.75
C GLN A 191 4.37 19.87 18.27
N LEU A 192 4.76 18.99 19.18
CA LEU A 192 5.08 17.60 18.85
C LEU A 192 3.86 16.80 18.40
N ALA A 193 2.69 17.05 18.99
CA ALA A 193 1.43 16.47 18.51
C ALA A 193 1.15 16.88 17.05
N ASP A 194 1.35 18.16 16.72
CA ASP A 194 1.17 18.67 15.35
C ASP A 194 2.23 18.08 14.38
N MET A 195 3.48 17.91 14.84
CA MET A 195 4.56 17.27 14.06
C MET A 195 4.29 15.79 13.79
N ILE A 196 3.68 15.06 14.74
CA ILE A 196 3.26 13.66 14.57
C ILE A 196 2.14 13.56 13.53
N LEU A 197 1.13 14.44 13.58
CA LEU A 197 0.05 14.50 12.58
C LEU A 197 0.59 14.82 11.18
N ALA A 198 1.61 15.67 11.10
CA ALA A 198 2.29 15.98 9.84
C ALA A 198 2.95 14.75 9.19
N LEU A 199 3.48 13.79 9.96
CA LEU A 199 4.05 12.55 9.42
C LEU A 199 2.99 11.66 8.74
N GLU A 200 1.78 11.60 9.27
CA GLU A 200 0.68 10.89 8.61
C GLU A 200 0.26 11.61 7.33
N ARG A 201 0.15 12.95 7.39
CA ARG A 201 -0.23 13.77 6.24
C ARG A 201 0.75 13.67 5.06
N ASN A 202 2.04 13.41 5.30
CA ASN A 202 3.03 13.17 4.23
C ASN A 202 2.58 12.08 3.26
N TRP A 203 1.92 11.03 3.76
CA TRP A 203 1.48 9.88 2.97
C TRP A 203 0.17 10.11 2.19
N HIS A 204 -0.42 11.30 2.25
CA HIS A 204 -1.68 11.59 1.56
C HIS A 204 -1.44 12.33 0.24
N GLY A 205 -1.93 11.71 -0.84
CA GLY A 205 -1.88 12.26 -2.20
C GLY A 205 -0.55 12.03 -2.92
N PRO A 206 -0.41 12.57 -4.15
CA PRO A 206 0.78 12.37 -4.98
C PRO A 206 2.02 13.01 -4.36
N LEU A 207 3.06 12.22 -4.14
CA LEU A 207 4.30 12.65 -3.49
C LEU A 207 5.02 13.81 -4.20
N PRO A 208 5.12 13.83 -5.55
CA PRO A 208 5.73 14.97 -6.27
C PRO A 208 5.06 16.31 -5.93
N LEU A 209 3.75 16.31 -5.71
CA LEU A 209 2.94 17.50 -5.44
C LEU A 209 2.89 17.89 -3.96
N ASN A 210 3.34 17.01 -3.06
CA ASN A 210 3.31 17.26 -1.62
C ASN A 210 4.47 18.17 -1.17
N GLY A 211 4.23 19.48 -1.19
CA GLY A 211 5.21 20.50 -0.80
C GLY A 211 5.51 20.58 0.70
N ASP A 212 4.71 19.93 1.55
CA ASP A 212 4.90 19.94 3.00
C ASP A 212 6.04 18.99 3.45
N VAL A 213 6.33 17.95 2.66
CA VAL A 213 7.29 16.88 3.03
C VAL A 213 8.69 17.42 3.41
N PRO A 214 9.33 18.33 2.65
CA PRO A 214 10.63 18.89 3.04
C PRO A 214 10.58 19.68 4.37
N LEU A 215 9.49 20.40 4.61
CA LEU A 215 9.29 21.15 5.85
C LEU A 215 9.15 20.20 7.06
N VAL A 216 8.38 19.11 6.91
CA VAL A 216 8.22 18.09 7.96
C VAL A 216 9.59 17.45 8.31
N LYS A 217 10.42 17.14 7.31
CA LYS A 217 11.81 16.72 7.54
C LYS A 217 12.56 17.78 8.36
N ASP A 218 12.59 19.03 7.90
CA ASP A 218 13.41 20.07 8.53
C ASP A 218 13.06 20.25 10.02
N VAL A 219 11.77 20.29 10.37
CA VAL A 219 11.35 20.44 11.78
C VAL A 219 11.69 19.22 12.64
N TRP A 220 11.59 18.00 12.12
CA TRP A 220 11.98 16.80 12.86
C TRP A 220 13.49 16.69 13.04
N GLN A 221 14.27 17.07 12.03
CA GLN A 221 15.73 17.10 12.14
C GLN A 221 16.21 18.18 13.10
N GLU A 222 15.60 19.37 13.09
CA GLU A 222 15.88 20.43 14.04
C GLU A 222 15.57 19.98 15.47
N PHE A 223 14.37 19.44 15.71
CA PHE A 223 14.00 18.93 17.03
C PHE A 223 14.96 17.82 17.51
N HIS A 224 15.31 16.88 16.64
CA HIS A 224 16.26 15.81 16.97
C HIS A 224 17.65 16.36 17.33
N ARG A 225 18.16 17.37 16.62
CA ARG A 225 19.49 17.97 16.91
C ARG A 225 19.53 18.82 18.19
N ASP A 226 18.52 19.65 18.43
CA ASP A 226 18.62 20.73 19.42
C ASP A 226 18.31 20.29 20.86
N SER A 227 17.41 19.34 21.04
CA SER A 227 16.95 18.93 22.38
C SER A 227 16.29 17.55 22.45
N GLY A 228 15.75 17.05 21.33
CA GLY A 228 15.00 15.79 21.27
C GLY A 228 15.86 14.52 21.22
N ALA A 229 17.18 14.61 21.01
CA ALA A 229 18.03 13.41 20.93
C ALA A 229 18.09 12.60 22.24
N VAL A 230 17.68 13.17 23.37
CA VAL A 230 17.76 12.53 24.68
C VAL A 230 16.47 12.64 25.48
N PHE A 231 16.21 11.67 26.36
CA PHE A 231 15.10 11.75 27.32
C PHE A 231 15.34 12.86 28.35
N PRO A 232 14.36 13.73 28.62
CA PRO A 232 14.39 14.64 29.76
C PRO A 232 14.43 13.84 31.07
N GLY A 233 15.63 13.69 31.64
CA GLY A 233 15.81 12.97 32.91
C GLY A 233 17.14 12.25 33.00
N ASP A 234 17.27 11.11 32.31
CA ASP A 234 18.47 10.27 32.39
C ASP A 234 19.49 10.57 31.28
N GLY A 235 19.13 11.40 30.29
CA GLY A 235 20.01 11.79 29.19
C GLY A 235 20.30 10.66 28.20
N SER A 236 19.57 9.55 28.28
CA SER A 236 19.67 8.44 27.32
C SER A 236 19.09 8.85 25.96
N ALA A 237 19.57 8.22 24.90
CA ALA A 237 19.08 8.49 23.55
C ALA A 237 17.57 8.23 23.44
N ASN A 238 16.82 9.19 22.91
CA ASN A 238 15.39 9.01 22.67
C ASN A 238 15.16 8.37 21.29
N TRP A 239 15.03 7.06 21.27
CA TRP A 239 14.81 6.31 20.04
C TRP A 239 13.57 6.75 19.25
N ARG A 240 12.55 7.34 19.89
CA ARG A 240 11.36 7.82 19.19
C ARG A 240 11.68 9.04 18.32
N THR A 241 12.53 9.94 18.80
CA THR A 241 12.92 11.12 18.01
C THR A 241 13.85 10.73 16.88
N GLN A 242 14.77 9.78 17.10
CA GLN A 242 15.55 9.16 16.02
C GLN A 242 14.63 8.52 14.97
N MET A 243 13.61 7.77 15.42
CA MET A 243 12.66 7.09 14.54
C MET A 243 11.82 8.07 13.72
N PHE A 244 11.32 9.16 14.33
CA PHE A 244 10.57 10.19 13.64
C PHE A 244 11.44 11.03 12.71
N ALA A 245 12.66 11.40 13.10
CA ALA A 245 13.62 12.08 12.23
C ALA A 245 14.02 11.20 11.04
N MET A 246 14.19 9.90 11.26
CA MET A 246 14.49 8.95 10.19
C MET A 246 13.31 8.86 9.22
N ARG A 247 12.09 8.66 9.74
CA ARG A 247 10.87 8.60 8.92
C ARG A 247 10.65 9.87 8.10
N ALA A 248 10.77 11.04 8.72
CA ALA A 248 10.61 12.33 8.03
C ALA A 248 11.70 12.54 6.95
N THR A 249 12.94 12.16 7.25
CA THR A 249 14.05 12.23 6.28
C THR A 249 13.85 11.25 5.13
N LEU A 250 13.38 10.03 5.40
CA LEU A 250 13.08 9.04 4.36
C LEU A 250 11.96 9.51 3.44
N ASP A 251 10.91 10.15 3.98
CA ASP A 251 9.83 10.72 3.17
C ASP A 251 10.38 11.80 2.21
N ALA A 252 11.20 12.72 2.71
CA ALA A 252 11.81 13.80 1.91
C ALA A 252 12.86 13.30 0.92
N TYR A 253 13.67 12.32 1.31
CA TYR A 253 14.61 11.63 0.42
C TYR A 253 13.88 10.95 -0.74
N THR A 254 12.82 10.18 -0.44
CA THR A 254 12.00 9.50 -1.45
C THR A 254 11.42 10.52 -2.42
N ARG A 255 10.87 11.64 -1.93
CA ARG A 255 10.33 12.71 -2.78
C ARG A 255 11.41 13.33 -3.68
N ALA A 256 12.55 13.71 -3.12
CA ALA A 256 13.62 14.35 -3.88
C ALA A 256 14.19 13.41 -4.94
N ARG A 257 14.37 12.13 -4.61
CA ARG A 257 14.76 11.09 -5.58
C ARG A 257 13.72 10.91 -6.67
N LEU A 258 12.45 10.79 -6.33
CA LEU A 258 11.37 10.65 -7.31
C LEU A 258 11.37 11.80 -8.32
N LEU A 259 11.53 13.04 -7.86
CA LEU A 259 11.61 14.20 -8.75
C LEU A 259 12.85 14.16 -9.67
N ASN A 260 14.00 13.72 -9.16
CA ASN A 260 15.19 13.55 -9.97
C ASN A 260 15.05 12.42 -10.99
N ASP A 261 14.57 11.26 -10.56
CA ASP A 261 14.43 10.06 -11.38
C ASP A 261 13.39 10.32 -12.51
N ASN A 262 12.25 10.96 -12.20
CA ASN A 262 11.25 11.32 -13.21
C ASN A 262 11.80 12.33 -14.24
N ARG A 263 12.62 13.29 -13.81
CA ARG A 263 13.30 14.22 -14.72
C ARG A 263 14.23 13.47 -15.68
N LEU A 264 15.03 12.54 -15.15
CA LEU A 264 15.96 11.74 -15.96
C LEU A 264 15.24 10.84 -16.95
N GLU A 265 14.10 10.24 -16.57
CA GLU A 265 13.28 9.45 -17.48
C GLU A 265 12.71 10.31 -18.62
N GLU A 266 12.13 11.47 -18.30
CA GLU A 266 11.62 12.40 -19.31
C GLU A 266 12.74 12.85 -20.27
N GLU A 267 13.90 13.23 -19.74
CA GLU A 267 15.06 13.61 -20.55
C GLU A 267 15.57 12.47 -21.43
N ALA A 268 15.57 11.23 -20.92
CA ALA A 268 15.94 10.04 -21.69
C ALA A 268 14.93 9.78 -22.83
N ASN A 269 13.63 9.84 -22.55
CA ASN A 269 12.57 9.70 -23.55
C ASN A 269 12.68 10.78 -24.64
N GLN A 270 12.91 12.04 -24.27
CA GLN A 270 13.15 13.13 -25.22
C GLN A 270 14.44 12.90 -26.04
N ALA A 271 15.50 12.41 -25.41
CA ALA A 271 16.76 12.09 -26.11
C ALA A 271 16.56 10.99 -27.16
N VAL A 272 15.74 9.98 -26.86
CA VAL A 272 15.34 8.96 -27.86
C VAL A 272 14.68 9.66 -29.05
N LEU A 273 13.63 10.46 -28.83
CA LEU A 273 12.88 11.11 -29.91
C LEU A 273 13.74 12.04 -30.77
N MET A 274 14.69 12.77 -30.17
CA MET A 274 15.57 13.69 -30.89
C MET A 274 16.64 12.96 -31.73
N ASN A 275 17.09 11.79 -31.30
CA ASN A 275 18.24 11.11 -31.93
C ASN A 275 17.85 9.88 -32.77
N VAL A 276 16.63 9.34 -32.63
CA VAL A 276 16.17 8.13 -33.35
C VAL A 276 16.23 8.29 -34.88
N GLY A 277 16.08 9.53 -35.38
CA GLY A 277 16.26 9.84 -36.80
C GLY A 277 17.67 9.52 -37.31
N GLU A 278 18.69 9.74 -36.48
CA GLU A 278 20.10 9.55 -36.79
C GLU A 278 20.59 8.10 -36.63
N GLY A 279 19.85 7.26 -35.89
CA GLY A 279 20.10 5.82 -35.72
C GLY A 279 19.69 5.31 -34.33
N SER A 280 19.20 4.07 -34.24
CA SER A 280 18.75 3.47 -32.98
C SER A 280 19.85 3.42 -31.93
N ASP A 281 21.06 3.01 -32.32
CA ASP A 281 22.17 2.81 -31.38
C ASP A 281 22.58 4.12 -30.73
N LYS A 282 22.57 5.23 -31.49
CA LYS A 282 22.85 6.56 -30.97
C LYS A 282 21.75 7.06 -30.02
N ALA A 283 20.49 6.76 -30.33
CA ALA A 283 19.37 7.12 -29.47
C ALA A 283 19.44 6.37 -28.12
N ILE A 284 19.71 5.07 -28.16
CA ILE A 284 19.91 4.24 -26.96
C ILE A 284 21.08 4.74 -26.14
N GLU A 285 22.27 4.92 -26.74
CA GLU A 285 23.47 5.41 -26.03
C GLU A 285 23.21 6.74 -25.29
N LYS A 286 22.44 7.65 -25.91
CA LYS A 286 22.10 8.93 -25.28
C LYS A 286 21.12 8.77 -24.12
N ALA A 287 20.09 7.94 -24.28
CA ALA A 287 19.10 7.68 -23.24
C ALA A 287 19.74 6.98 -22.03
N GLU A 288 20.54 5.94 -22.26
CA GLU A 288 21.26 5.21 -21.21
C GLU A 288 22.23 6.11 -20.45
N SER A 289 22.96 7.00 -21.15
CA SER A 289 23.85 7.96 -20.50
C SER A 289 23.11 8.92 -19.57
N ILE A 290 21.87 9.31 -19.89
CA ILE A 290 21.05 10.18 -19.04
C ILE A 290 20.52 9.37 -17.84
N LEU A 291 19.98 8.18 -18.08
CA LEU A 291 19.49 7.30 -17.01
C LEU A 291 20.58 6.96 -15.99
N ALA A 292 21.82 6.78 -16.43
CA ALA A 292 22.98 6.51 -15.58
C ALA A 292 23.34 7.67 -14.62
N GLU A 293 22.87 8.89 -14.87
CA GLU A 293 23.09 10.03 -13.95
C GLU A 293 22.43 9.80 -12.58
N ALA A 294 21.43 8.91 -12.49
CA ALA A 294 20.81 8.55 -11.22
C ALA A 294 21.79 7.90 -10.22
N ASP A 295 22.91 7.35 -10.68
CA ASP A 295 23.96 6.78 -9.82
C ASP A 295 24.82 7.87 -9.14
N HIS A 296 24.65 9.13 -9.57
CA HIS A 296 25.34 10.31 -9.04
C HIS A 296 24.34 11.44 -8.76
N PRO A 297 23.40 11.25 -7.81
CA PRO A 297 22.35 12.21 -7.58
C PRO A 297 22.90 13.54 -7.01
N PRO A 298 22.11 14.62 -7.11
CA PRO A 298 22.42 15.90 -6.48
C PRO A 298 22.85 15.75 -5.01
N LYS A 299 23.80 16.59 -4.56
CA LYS A 299 24.38 16.54 -3.21
C LYS A 299 23.33 16.46 -2.10
N GLU A 300 22.23 17.21 -2.21
CA GLU A 300 21.15 17.22 -1.21
C GLU A 300 20.52 15.83 -1.00
N ILE A 301 20.33 15.05 -2.06
CA ILE A 301 19.81 13.69 -1.99
C ILE A 301 20.83 12.77 -1.31
N SER A 302 22.11 12.89 -1.68
CA SER A 302 23.20 12.13 -1.07
C SER A 302 23.35 12.43 0.42
N ASP A 303 23.27 13.70 0.82
CA ASP A 303 23.34 14.12 2.22
C ASP A 303 22.18 13.53 3.05
N MET A 304 20.95 13.54 2.51
CA MET A 304 19.81 12.91 3.17
C MET A 304 19.99 11.39 3.29
N ARG A 305 20.53 10.73 2.26
CA ARG A 305 20.81 9.30 2.28
C ARG A 305 21.81 8.94 3.39
N GLU A 306 22.91 9.68 3.49
CA GLU A 306 23.92 9.50 4.54
C GLU A 306 23.28 9.69 5.93
N TYR A 307 22.48 10.74 6.10
CA TYR A 307 21.81 10.99 7.37
C TYR A 307 20.79 9.89 7.76
N ILE A 308 20.07 9.30 6.80
CA ILE A 308 19.22 8.13 7.04
C ILE A 308 20.06 6.93 7.53
N VAL A 309 21.22 6.69 6.91
CA VAL A 309 22.12 5.60 7.31
C VAL A 309 22.64 5.80 8.73
N ASP A 310 23.00 7.04 9.09
CA ASP A 310 23.45 7.38 10.45
C ASP A 310 22.32 7.16 11.47
N LEU A 311 21.12 7.69 11.21
CA LEU A 311 19.97 7.47 12.09
C LEU A 311 19.59 5.99 12.23
N CYS A 312 19.74 5.20 11.17
CA CYS A 312 19.54 3.75 11.23
C CYS A 312 20.57 3.05 12.13
N ALA A 313 21.83 3.51 12.12
CA ALA A 313 22.85 3.00 13.02
C ALA A 313 22.53 3.39 14.48
N ASP A 314 22.12 4.63 14.73
CA ASP A 314 21.72 5.10 16.05
C ASP A 314 20.51 4.34 16.62
N LEU A 315 19.52 4.03 15.77
CA LEU A 315 18.35 3.23 16.15
C LEU A 315 18.71 1.77 16.45
N TRP A 316 19.67 1.20 15.72
CA TRP A 316 20.21 -0.13 16.04
C TRP A 316 20.89 -0.13 17.41
N GLU A 317 21.71 0.88 17.72
CA GLU A 317 22.37 1.00 19.02
C GLU A 317 21.38 1.25 20.16
N SER A 318 20.33 2.05 19.90
CA SER A 318 19.37 2.46 20.92
C SER A 318 18.38 1.36 21.29
N ILE A 319 17.81 0.66 20.28
CA ILE A 319 16.73 -0.32 20.49
C ILE A 319 16.85 -1.59 19.64
N GLY A 320 17.94 -1.79 18.89
CA GLY A 320 18.09 -2.94 17.99
C GLY A 320 17.15 -2.88 16.78
N PHE A 321 16.83 -1.68 16.29
CA PHE A 321 15.92 -1.53 15.15
C PHE A 321 16.52 -2.11 13.86
N GLN A 322 15.83 -3.07 13.24
CA GLN A 322 16.40 -3.90 12.17
C GLN A 322 16.16 -3.32 10.77
N THR A 323 16.93 -2.31 10.38
CA THR A 323 16.70 -1.58 9.11
C THR A 323 17.37 -2.16 7.87
N SER A 324 17.95 -3.35 7.97
CA SER A 324 18.56 -4.11 6.86
C SER A 324 18.61 -5.60 7.19
N VAL A 325 18.42 -6.47 6.18
CA VAL A 325 18.49 -7.92 6.35
C VAL A 325 19.91 -8.36 6.70
N GLU A 326 20.89 -8.02 5.87
CA GLU A 326 22.28 -8.47 6.06
C GLU A 326 22.94 -7.77 7.25
N LYS A 327 22.76 -6.45 7.37
CA LYS A 327 23.49 -5.65 8.37
C LYS A 327 22.89 -5.72 9.77
N TYR A 328 21.55 -5.72 9.89
CA TYR A 328 20.84 -5.61 11.17
C TYR A 328 19.90 -6.80 11.46
N GLY A 329 19.92 -7.83 10.60
CA GLY A 329 19.23 -9.10 10.85
C GLY A 329 17.71 -9.04 10.71
N ALA A 330 17.17 -8.11 9.91
CA ALA A 330 15.75 -8.09 9.59
C ALA A 330 15.32 -9.43 8.97
N ASN A 331 14.14 -9.94 9.35
CA ASN A 331 13.66 -11.25 8.87
C ASN A 331 13.46 -11.30 7.34
N SER A 332 13.13 -10.17 6.73
CA SER A 332 12.97 -10.04 5.28
C SER A 332 12.98 -8.57 4.88
N GLY A 333 13.22 -8.28 3.59
CA GLY A 333 13.23 -6.91 3.07
C GLY A 333 11.95 -6.11 3.36
N HIS A 334 10.81 -6.79 3.50
CA HIS A 334 9.51 -6.15 3.73
C HIS A 334 9.22 -5.81 5.20
N ARG A 335 10.13 -6.16 6.13
CA ARG A 335 10.01 -5.92 7.57
C ARG A 335 10.97 -4.83 8.03
N ALA A 336 10.61 -3.58 7.77
CA ALA A 336 11.37 -2.37 8.12
C ALA A 336 12.79 -2.27 7.54
N ALA A 337 13.20 -3.13 6.60
CA ALA A 337 14.55 -3.18 6.05
C ALA A 337 14.84 -2.09 4.99
N ILE A 338 14.46 -0.85 5.31
CA ILE A 338 14.46 0.29 4.40
C ILE A 338 15.81 0.58 3.73
N LEU A 339 16.93 0.27 4.38
CA LEU A 339 18.27 0.55 3.83
C LEU A 339 18.53 -0.27 2.57
N ASP A 340 17.95 -1.46 2.48
CA ASP A 340 18.13 -2.36 1.34
C ASP A 340 17.39 -1.83 0.08
N TYR A 341 16.49 -0.84 0.24
CA TYR A 341 15.64 -0.31 -0.82
C TYR A 341 15.92 1.15 -1.18
N LEU A 342 16.82 1.84 -0.45
CA LEU A 342 17.09 3.27 -0.67
C LEU A 342 17.46 3.59 -2.10
N ASP A 343 18.21 2.70 -2.76
CA ASP A 343 18.81 2.94 -4.07
C ASP A 343 18.01 2.31 -5.24
N VAL A 344 16.89 1.65 -4.96
CA VAL A 344 15.98 1.13 -6.00
C VAL A 344 15.43 2.30 -6.83
N PRO A 345 15.36 2.22 -8.18
CA PRO A 345 14.79 3.29 -9.01
C PRO A 345 13.33 3.56 -8.68
N LEU A 346 12.95 4.85 -8.70
CA LEU A 346 11.58 5.33 -8.50
C LEU A 346 10.89 5.70 -9.81
N ASN A 347 11.52 5.38 -10.93
CA ASN A 347 11.05 5.55 -12.31
C ASN A 347 11.22 4.22 -13.09
N ASP A 348 10.98 4.23 -14.40
CA ASP A 348 11.07 3.05 -15.26
C ASP A 348 12.49 2.75 -15.79
N ARG A 349 13.56 3.32 -15.20
CA ARG A 349 14.96 3.13 -15.66
C ARG A 349 15.30 1.66 -15.96
N TRP A 350 15.06 0.76 -15.01
CA TRP A 350 15.40 -0.66 -15.19
C TRP A 350 14.61 -1.32 -16.31
N TRP A 351 13.34 -0.95 -16.48
CA TRP A 351 12.51 -1.47 -17.56
C TRP A 351 12.98 -0.92 -18.91
N LEU A 352 13.28 0.38 -19.00
CA LEU A 352 13.80 1.01 -20.21
C LEU A 352 15.13 0.41 -20.66
N GLU A 353 16.07 0.18 -19.74
CA GLU A 353 17.34 -0.51 -20.01
C GLU A 353 17.09 -1.92 -20.62
N ASP A 354 16.20 -2.71 -20.00
CA ASP A 354 15.86 -4.04 -20.51
C ASP A 354 15.15 -3.99 -21.88
N GLU A 355 14.34 -2.96 -22.13
CA GLU A 355 13.70 -2.74 -23.43
C GLU A 355 14.69 -2.27 -24.50
N PHE A 356 15.69 -1.47 -24.16
CA PHE A 356 16.75 -1.08 -25.08
C PHE A 356 17.61 -2.26 -25.51
N ASP A 357 17.94 -3.18 -24.60
CA ASP A 357 18.61 -4.43 -24.93
C ASP A 357 17.80 -5.25 -25.95
N LYS A 358 16.49 -5.41 -25.72
CA LYS A 358 15.58 -6.10 -26.68
C LYS A 358 15.52 -5.39 -28.02
N VAL A 359 15.51 -4.06 -28.04
CA VAL A 359 15.54 -3.28 -29.28
C VAL A 359 16.85 -3.51 -30.03
N ALA A 360 17.99 -3.57 -29.34
CA ALA A 360 19.30 -3.78 -29.97
C ALA A 360 19.37 -5.11 -30.73
N GLU A 361 18.63 -6.14 -30.27
CA GLU A 361 18.54 -7.47 -30.89
C GLU A 361 17.63 -7.53 -32.14
N LEU A 362 16.80 -6.52 -32.39
CA LEU A 362 15.93 -6.52 -33.58
C LEU A 362 16.77 -6.45 -34.87
N GLU A 363 16.38 -7.23 -35.88
CA GLU A 363 17.14 -7.35 -37.13
C GLU A 363 17.09 -6.10 -38.02
N ASN A 364 16.02 -5.31 -37.91
CA ASN A 364 15.73 -4.19 -38.82
C ASN A 364 15.75 -2.86 -38.08
N GLU A 365 16.58 -1.93 -38.57
CA GLU A 365 16.66 -0.55 -38.10
C GLU A 365 15.30 0.16 -38.06
N SER A 366 14.44 -0.07 -39.04
CA SER A 366 13.09 0.54 -39.04
C SER A 366 12.25 0.06 -37.85
N ALA A 367 12.33 -1.24 -37.53
CA ALA A 367 11.61 -1.81 -36.39
C ALA A 367 12.20 -1.31 -35.06
N LYS A 368 13.53 -1.16 -34.98
CA LYS A 368 14.20 -0.53 -33.83
C LYS A 368 13.67 0.87 -33.59
N LYS A 369 13.66 1.71 -34.62
CA LYS A 369 13.18 3.10 -34.54
C LYS A 369 11.72 3.18 -34.11
N GLU A 370 10.86 2.34 -34.69
CA GLU A 370 9.45 2.28 -34.33
C GLU A 370 9.25 1.90 -32.85
N ARG A 371 9.94 0.85 -32.38
CA ARG A 371 9.87 0.44 -30.98
C ARG A 371 10.42 1.51 -30.03
N LEU A 372 11.51 2.18 -30.39
CA LEU A 372 12.05 3.29 -29.57
C LEU A 372 11.08 4.47 -29.47
N ILE A 373 10.41 4.83 -30.58
CA ILE A 373 9.40 5.87 -30.58
C ILE A 373 8.20 5.47 -29.71
N GLU A 374 7.79 4.19 -29.76
CA GLU A 374 6.73 3.66 -28.91
C GLU A 374 7.10 3.75 -27.42
N LEU A 375 8.30 3.28 -27.05
CA LEU A 375 8.81 3.35 -25.67
C LEU A 375 8.87 4.79 -25.15
N ALA A 376 9.41 5.71 -25.95
CA ALA A 376 9.55 7.11 -25.55
C ALA A 376 8.21 7.86 -25.44
N ASN A 377 7.15 7.38 -26.13
CA ASN A 377 5.80 7.95 -26.06
C ASN A 377 4.83 7.08 -25.24
N TRP A 378 5.33 6.13 -24.44
CA TRP A 378 4.49 5.12 -23.77
C TRP A 378 3.36 5.75 -22.95
N GLU A 379 3.69 6.77 -22.15
CA GLU A 379 2.75 7.52 -21.32
C GLU A 379 2.16 8.76 -22.01
N THR A 380 2.65 9.07 -23.22
CA THR A 380 2.26 10.25 -23.99
C THR A 380 1.77 9.86 -25.40
N PRO A 381 0.62 9.15 -25.50
CA PRO A 381 0.14 8.52 -26.74
C PRO A 381 -0.30 9.49 -27.86
N GLY A 382 0.08 10.77 -27.78
CA GLY A 382 -0.18 11.78 -28.79
C GLY A 382 -1.44 12.62 -28.53
N LYS A 383 -1.64 13.62 -29.39
CA LYS A 383 -2.69 14.62 -29.22
C LYS A 383 -4.09 14.01 -29.31
N GLY A 384 -4.91 14.25 -28.29
CA GLY A 384 -6.28 13.75 -28.22
C GLY A 384 -6.38 12.29 -27.79
N SER A 385 -5.25 11.65 -27.47
CA SER A 385 -5.17 10.37 -26.78
C SER A 385 -4.90 10.57 -25.29
N TYR A 386 -5.17 9.54 -24.48
CA TYR A 386 -5.08 9.59 -23.02
C TYR A 386 -4.36 8.34 -22.49
N TYR A 387 -3.71 8.47 -21.35
CA TYR A 387 -3.05 7.41 -20.60
C TYR A 387 -3.39 7.52 -19.11
N ASP A 388 -3.53 6.37 -18.46
CA ASP A 388 -3.73 6.26 -17.01
C ASP A 388 -2.87 5.10 -16.47
N ASP A 389 -2.01 5.40 -15.48
CA ASP A 389 -1.46 4.39 -14.55
C ASP A 389 -2.49 4.19 -13.44
N ILE A 390 -3.23 3.09 -13.54
CA ILE A 390 -4.47 2.85 -12.80
C ILE A 390 -4.22 2.71 -11.29
N GLY A 391 -3.05 2.23 -10.89
CA GLY A 391 -2.68 2.10 -9.48
C GLY A 391 -2.11 3.38 -8.87
N HIS A 392 -1.76 4.39 -9.68
CA HIS A 392 -1.00 5.54 -9.22
C HIS A 392 -1.91 6.72 -8.86
N VAL A 393 -1.84 7.19 -7.61
CA VAL A 393 -2.68 8.28 -7.07
C VAL A 393 -2.59 9.60 -7.84
N GLY A 394 -1.44 9.88 -8.47
CA GLY A 394 -1.19 11.08 -9.27
C GLY A 394 -1.23 10.92 -10.80
N LEU A 395 -1.36 9.68 -11.32
CA LEU A 395 -1.24 9.38 -12.76
C LEU A 395 -2.44 8.60 -13.31
N SER A 396 -3.55 8.59 -12.56
CA SER A 396 -4.85 8.02 -12.97
C SER A 396 -5.97 9.08 -13.04
N PRO A 397 -5.79 10.20 -13.76
CA PRO A 397 -6.74 11.32 -13.74
C PRO A 397 -8.16 10.95 -14.20
N HIS A 398 -8.33 9.89 -14.99
CA HIS A 398 -9.64 9.47 -15.49
C HIS A 398 -10.30 8.40 -14.62
N VAL A 399 -9.62 7.87 -13.59
CA VAL A 399 -10.25 6.98 -12.61
C VAL A 399 -11.21 7.81 -11.76
N VAL A 400 -12.51 7.52 -11.88
CA VAL A 400 -13.52 8.18 -11.05
C VAL A 400 -13.49 7.57 -9.67
N PHE A 401 -12.91 8.32 -8.74
CA PHE A 401 -12.97 8.03 -7.33
C PHE A 401 -14.41 8.19 -6.85
N PRO A 402 -15.05 7.15 -6.28
CA PRO A 402 -16.45 7.21 -5.84
C PRO A 402 -16.71 8.17 -4.66
N GLY A 403 -15.69 8.91 -4.17
CA GLY A 403 -15.80 9.94 -3.13
C GLY A 403 -14.77 9.78 -2.01
N GLY A 404 -14.25 10.92 -1.52
CA GLY A 404 -13.14 11.03 -0.56
C GLY A 404 -13.41 10.50 0.86
N ALA A 405 -12.32 10.32 1.62
CA ALA A 405 -12.25 9.77 2.98
C ALA A 405 -13.11 8.52 3.16
N SER A 406 -12.50 7.35 2.96
CA SER A 406 -12.99 6.01 3.23
C SER A 406 -14.14 5.96 4.24
N ALA A 407 -15.40 6.02 3.79
CA ALA A 407 -16.55 5.91 4.69
C ALA A 407 -16.58 4.56 5.44
N HIS A 408 -15.76 3.60 5.00
CA HIS A 408 -15.62 2.29 5.58
C HIS A 408 -14.13 1.88 5.68
N PRO A 409 -13.61 1.49 6.87
CA PRO A 409 -12.21 1.09 7.06
C PRO A 409 -11.72 -0.07 6.18
N MET A 410 -12.61 -1.02 5.87
CA MET A 410 -12.27 -2.18 5.02
C MET A 410 -12.28 -1.90 3.52
N LEU A 411 -12.59 -0.67 3.08
CA LEU A 411 -12.55 -0.26 1.67
C LEU A 411 -13.39 -1.10 0.70
N TYR A 412 -14.39 -1.87 1.16
CA TYR A 412 -15.24 -2.72 0.31
C TYR A 412 -15.92 -2.02 -0.87
N LYS A 413 -16.08 -0.70 -0.78
CA LYS A 413 -16.76 0.13 -1.80
C LYS A 413 -15.81 1.08 -2.53
N VAL A 414 -14.54 1.13 -2.13
CA VAL A 414 -13.53 2.01 -2.70
C VAL A 414 -12.35 1.11 -3.07
N PRO A 415 -12.20 0.77 -4.36
CA PRO A 415 -11.03 0.03 -4.82
C PRO A 415 -9.77 0.76 -4.34
N ASN A 416 -8.83 0.02 -3.76
CA ASN A 416 -7.55 0.56 -3.33
C ASN A 416 -6.42 -0.11 -4.12
N PRO A 417 -5.43 0.65 -4.60
CA PRO A 417 -4.30 0.04 -5.28
C PRO A 417 -3.59 -0.98 -4.41
N THR A 418 -3.24 -2.11 -5.03
CA THR A 418 -2.43 -3.16 -4.45
C THR A 418 -1.00 -3.01 -4.95
N PHE A 419 -0.09 -2.79 -4.01
CA PHE A 419 1.34 -2.79 -4.26
C PHE A 419 1.86 -4.22 -4.20
N TRP A 420 2.48 -4.70 -5.27
CA TRP A 420 3.04 -6.04 -5.38
C TRP A 420 4.49 -6.09 -4.91
N ASN A 421 4.94 -7.27 -4.50
CA ASN A 421 6.32 -7.50 -4.03
C ASN A 421 7.05 -8.41 -5.00
N HIS A 422 7.00 -8.10 -6.29
CA HIS A 422 7.64 -8.90 -7.31
C HIS A 422 9.14 -8.95 -7.06
N GLU A 423 9.70 -10.17 -7.04
CA GLU A 423 11.12 -10.42 -6.77
C GLU A 423 11.64 -9.72 -5.50
N GLY A 424 10.80 -9.68 -4.46
CA GLY A 424 11.17 -9.05 -3.19
C GLY A 424 11.29 -7.52 -3.27
N GLY A 425 10.75 -6.88 -4.32
CA GLY A 425 10.81 -5.44 -4.56
C GLY A 425 11.93 -5.00 -5.51
N PHE A 426 12.71 -5.94 -6.05
CA PHE A 426 13.83 -5.68 -6.98
C PHE A 426 13.51 -6.03 -8.44
N SER A 427 12.24 -6.23 -8.76
CA SER A 427 11.84 -6.58 -10.13
C SER A 427 12.03 -5.41 -11.10
N ARG A 428 12.59 -5.70 -12.27
CA ARG A 428 12.89 -4.76 -13.37
C ARG A 428 11.70 -4.48 -14.28
N LYS A 429 10.52 -4.99 -13.95
CA LYS A 429 9.26 -4.70 -14.65
C LYS A 429 8.89 -3.23 -14.51
N ARG A 430 8.10 -2.72 -15.47
CA ARG A 430 7.51 -1.38 -15.46
C ARG A 430 6.81 -1.06 -14.13
N LEU A 431 6.93 0.17 -13.66
CA LEU A 431 6.40 0.64 -12.38
C LEU A 431 4.90 0.47 -12.23
N ALA A 432 4.14 0.82 -13.26
CA ALA A 432 2.68 0.65 -13.30
C ALA A 432 2.24 -0.82 -13.10
N TRP A 433 3.13 -1.81 -13.30
CA TRP A 433 2.80 -3.22 -13.07
C TRP A 433 3.01 -3.67 -11.62
N HIS A 434 3.74 -2.88 -10.82
CA HIS A 434 3.90 -3.13 -9.37
C HIS A 434 2.78 -2.52 -8.54
N CYS A 435 1.94 -1.66 -9.11
CA CYS A 435 0.81 -1.05 -8.43
C CYS A 435 -0.45 -1.19 -9.31
N THR A 436 -1.36 -2.07 -8.93
CA THR A 436 -2.54 -2.35 -9.77
C THR A 436 -3.81 -2.17 -8.97
N LEU A 437 -4.92 -1.99 -9.67
CA LEU A 437 -6.25 -2.01 -9.07
C LEU A 437 -6.98 -3.26 -9.53
N ASP A 438 -7.79 -3.89 -8.68
CA ASP A 438 -8.63 -5.01 -9.12
C ASP A 438 -9.51 -4.52 -10.28
N TRP A 439 -10.40 -3.55 -10.02
CA TRP A 439 -11.09 -2.80 -11.07
C TRP A 439 -11.46 -1.39 -10.59
N PRO A 440 -11.20 -0.34 -11.38
CA PRO A 440 -11.77 0.98 -11.09
C PRO A 440 -13.29 0.92 -11.22
N HIS A 441 -14.00 1.74 -10.43
CA HIS A 441 -15.45 1.82 -10.54
C HIS A 441 -15.88 2.32 -11.93
N LEU A 442 -15.17 3.33 -12.42
CA LEU A 442 -15.41 3.95 -13.72
C LEU A 442 -14.13 4.64 -14.20
N LEU A 443 -13.86 4.56 -15.50
CA LEU A 443 -12.95 5.47 -16.20
C LEU A 443 -13.80 6.50 -16.96
N ARG A 444 -13.55 7.79 -16.75
CA ARG A 444 -14.26 8.87 -17.43
C ARG A 444 -13.28 9.74 -18.21
N TYR A 445 -13.44 9.73 -19.53
CA TYR A 445 -12.70 10.59 -20.46
C TYR A 445 -13.61 11.71 -20.94
N GLU A 446 -13.19 12.96 -20.81
CA GLU A 446 -13.95 14.14 -21.20
C GLU A 446 -13.19 14.94 -22.28
N GLY A 447 -13.93 15.73 -23.07
CA GLY A 447 -13.36 16.57 -24.13
C GLY A 447 -12.93 15.79 -25.38
N LEU A 448 -13.57 14.64 -25.64
CA LEU A 448 -13.31 13.84 -26.83
C LEU A 448 -13.78 14.58 -28.10
N ASP A 449 -13.06 14.37 -29.21
CA ASP A 449 -13.41 14.87 -30.53
C ASP A 449 -14.59 14.04 -31.09
N PRO A 450 -15.79 14.61 -31.27
CA PRO A 450 -16.97 13.86 -31.72
C PRO A 450 -16.83 13.27 -33.13
N ASP A 451 -15.92 13.80 -33.94
CA ASP A 451 -15.70 13.36 -35.31
C ASP A 451 -14.67 12.24 -35.42
N ALA A 452 -13.81 12.08 -34.41
CA ALA A 452 -12.79 11.04 -34.35
C ALA A 452 -13.37 9.67 -33.94
N THR A 453 -12.56 8.63 -34.12
CA THR A 453 -12.83 7.31 -33.51
C THR A 453 -11.74 7.00 -32.50
N TYR A 454 -12.04 6.08 -31.57
CA TYR A 454 -11.16 5.78 -30.46
C TYR A 454 -10.94 4.28 -30.30
N THR A 455 -9.77 3.93 -29.77
CA THR A 455 -9.39 2.56 -29.41
C THR A 455 -8.97 2.54 -27.95
N LEU A 456 -9.68 1.76 -27.13
CA LEU A 456 -9.29 1.49 -25.76
C LEU A 456 -8.24 0.38 -25.74
N LYS A 457 -7.10 0.63 -25.09
CA LYS A 457 -6.09 -0.37 -24.78
C LYS A 457 -6.00 -0.54 -23.27
N LEU A 458 -5.90 -1.77 -22.80
CA LEU A 458 -5.75 -2.09 -21.37
C LEU A 458 -4.56 -3.04 -21.17
N SER A 459 -3.78 -2.82 -20.11
CA SER A 459 -2.72 -3.72 -19.64
C SER A 459 -3.04 -4.19 -18.22
N GLY A 460 -2.78 -5.46 -17.93
CA GLY A 460 -3.06 -6.07 -16.64
C GLY A 460 -3.12 -7.59 -16.72
N VAL A 461 -3.31 -8.25 -15.58
CA VAL A 461 -3.35 -9.71 -15.49
C VAL A 461 -4.79 -10.20 -15.59
N GLY A 462 -5.00 -11.30 -16.30
CA GLY A 462 -6.29 -11.98 -16.37
C GLY A 462 -7.27 -11.34 -17.37
N ASP A 463 -8.55 -11.47 -17.09
CA ASP A 463 -9.65 -11.03 -17.95
C ASP A 463 -10.02 -9.56 -17.68
N ALA A 464 -10.50 -8.84 -18.69
CA ALA A 464 -11.07 -7.50 -18.57
C ALA A 464 -12.35 -7.42 -19.41
N LYS A 465 -13.45 -6.97 -18.81
CA LYS A 465 -14.74 -6.81 -19.47
C LYS A 465 -15.21 -5.35 -19.45
N PRO A 466 -14.54 -4.46 -20.22
CA PRO A 466 -14.96 -3.06 -20.28
C PRO A 466 -16.33 -2.94 -20.96
N LYS A 467 -17.17 -2.07 -20.43
CA LYS A 467 -18.49 -1.73 -20.97
C LYS A 467 -18.74 -0.23 -20.97
N VAL A 468 -19.52 0.21 -21.93
CA VAL A 468 -20.03 1.58 -22.02
C VAL A 468 -21.55 1.53 -21.91
N GLY A 469 -22.09 2.13 -20.84
CA GLY A 469 -23.47 1.88 -20.42
C GLY A 469 -23.69 0.39 -20.14
N GLU A 470 -24.55 -0.24 -20.93
CA GLU A 470 -24.86 -1.67 -20.83
C GLU A 470 -24.23 -2.52 -21.96
N THR A 471 -23.42 -1.89 -22.82
CA THR A 471 -22.81 -2.58 -23.96
C THR A 471 -21.37 -2.96 -23.63
N LEU A 472 -21.08 -4.26 -23.63
CA LEU A 472 -19.71 -4.78 -23.57
C LEU A 472 -18.93 -4.40 -24.83
N LEU A 473 -17.68 -3.98 -24.68
CA LEU A 473 -16.80 -3.75 -25.82
C LEU A 473 -16.23 -5.08 -26.32
N GLU A 474 -16.25 -5.27 -27.64
CA GLU A 474 -15.60 -6.41 -28.29
C GLU A 474 -14.10 -6.14 -28.45
N HIS A 475 -13.29 -7.17 -28.27
CA HIS A 475 -11.84 -7.07 -28.40
C HIS A 475 -11.39 -7.53 -29.79
N THR A 476 -10.33 -6.91 -30.29
CA THR A 476 -9.60 -7.36 -31.50
C THR A 476 -8.30 -8.08 -31.16
N ASP A 477 -7.75 -7.80 -29.98
CA ASP A 477 -6.59 -8.50 -29.41
C ASP A 477 -6.77 -8.57 -27.89
N TYR A 478 -6.27 -9.63 -27.27
CA TYR A 478 -6.60 -9.95 -25.88
C TYR A 478 -5.48 -10.70 -25.16
N GLY A 479 -4.45 -9.96 -24.77
CA GLY A 479 -3.40 -10.44 -23.88
C GLY A 479 -3.88 -10.62 -22.44
N LYS A 480 -3.55 -11.73 -21.79
CA LYS A 480 -3.94 -12.02 -20.39
C LYS A 480 -2.77 -12.02 -19.41
N GLU A 481 -1.54 -11.99 -19.92
CA GLU A 481 -0.34 -11.93 -19.09
C GLU A 481 0.08 -10.48 -18.87
N GLU A 482 0.83 -10.25 -17.80
CA GLU A 482 1.35 -8.92 -17.46
C GLU A 482 2.22 -8.35 -18.60
N GLY A 483 2.00 -7.08 -18.93
CA GLY A 483 2.66 -6.41 -20.07
C GLY A 483 2.06 -6.71 -21.45
N GLN A 484 1.12 -7.67 -21.56
CA GLN A 484 0.36 -7.85 -22.79
C GLN A 484 -0.83 -6.88 -22.85
N ILE A 485 -1.17 -6.44 -24.06
CA ILE A 485 -2.22 -5.46 -24.30
C ILE A 485 -3.53 -6.14 -24.71
N LYS A 486 -4.65 -5.64 -24.20
CA LYS A 486 -6.01 -5.93 -24.67
C LYS A 486 -6.50 -4.72 -25.46
N VAL A 487 -7.05 -4.94 -26.66
CA VAL A 487 -7.44 -3.87 -27.59
C VAL A 487 -8.93 -3.95 -27.89
N PHE A 488 -9.64 -2.85 -27.65
CA PHE A 488 -11.08 -2.72 -27.83
C PHE A 488 -11.39 -1.47 -28.68
N PRO A 489 -11.82 -1.64 -29.94
CA PRO A 489 -12.38 -0.53 -30.71
C PRO A 489 -13.61 0.04 -30.01
N VAL A 490 -13.70 1.36 -29.88
CA VAL A 490 -14.85 2.03 -29.28
C VAL A 490 -15.81 2.46 -30.41
N PRO A 491 -17.07 1.97 -30.43
CA PRO A 491 -18.08 2.43 -31.37
C PRO A 491 -18.24 3.96 -31.35
N LYS A 492 -18.27 4.60 -32.52
CA LYS A 492 -18.28 6.07 -32.62
C LYS A 492 -19.45 6.70 -31.86
N GLU A 493 -20.60 6.05 -31.88
CA GLU A 493 -21.82 6.51 -31.22
C GLU A 493 -21.63 6.68 -29.70
N MET A 494 -20.66 5.97 -29.11
CA MET A 494 -20.32 6.05 -27.68
C MET A 494 -19.48 7.27 -27.33
N THR A 495 -18.87 7.96 -28.31
CA THR A 495 -18.01 9.13 -28.11
C THR A 495 -18.58 10.42 -28.69
N GLU A 496 -19.72 10.39 -29.40
CA GLU A 496 -20.38 11.56 -30.03
C GLU A 496 -20.69 12.69 -29.03
N GLY A 497 -20.95 12.34 -27.76
CA GLY A 497 -21.21 13.32 -26.70
C GLY A 497 -19.98 14.05 -26.17
N GLY A 498 -18.77 13.74 -26.68
CA GLY A 498 -17.51 14.29 -26.17
C GLY A 498 -17.09 13.73 -24.81
N THR A 499 -17.77 12.68 -24.31
CA THR A 499 -17.47 12.01 -23.05
C THR A 499 -17.62 10.51 -23.22
N LEU A 500 -16.68 9.74 -22.69
CA LEU A 500 -16.71 8.29 -22.68
C LEU A 500 -16.57 7.80 -21.23
N GLU A 501 -17.54 7.01 -20.80
CA GLU A 501 -17.57 6.38 -19.48
C GLU A 501 -17.45 4.86 -19.62
N ILE A 502 -16.35 4.30 -19.11
CA ILE A 502 -16.05 2.88 -19.18
C ILE A 502 -16.16 2.29 -17.77
N ALA A 503 -17.11 1.39 -17.59
CA ALA A 503 -17.22 0.54 -16.41
C ALA A 503 -16.68 -0.86 -16.74
N PHE A 504 -16.59 -1.72 -15.72
CA PHE A 504 -16.15 -3.10 -15.89
C PHE A 504 -17.23 -4.05 -15.36
N GLU A 505 -17.56 -5.09 -16.14
CA GLU A 505 -18.41 -6.15 -15.61
C GLU A 505 -17.68 -6.94 -14.52
N PRO A 506 -18.36 -7.28 -13.41
CA PRO A 506 -17.79 -8.15 -12.39
C PRO A 506 -17.35 -9.49 -12.98
N LEU A 507 -16.14 -9.90 -12.62
CA LEU A 507 -15.62 -11.23 -12.94
C LEU A 507 -15.97 -12.19 -11.80
N ASN A 508 -16.42 -13.40 -12.15
CA ASN A 508 -16.63 -14.45 -11.16
C ASN A 508 -15.34 -15.26 -11.01
N GLU A 509 -14.54 -14.91 -10.01
CA GLU A 509 -13.25 -15.54 -9.70
C GLU A 509 -13.25 -16.19 -8.32
N GLU A 510 -14.42 -16.70 -7.89
CA GLU A 510 -14.56 -17.41 -6.63
C GLU A 510 -13.62 -18.63 -6.57
N GLY A 511 -12.89 -18.77 -5.46
CA GLY A 511 -11.90 -19.84 -5.28
C GLY A 511 -10.53 -19.60 -5.95
N ILE A 512 -10.37 -18.52 -6.72
CA ILE A 512 -9.05 -18.09 -7.19
C ILE A 512 -8.41 -17.24 -6.09
N ASN A 513 -7.20 -17.61 -5.67
CA ASN A 513 -6.45 -16.79 -4.71
C ASN A 513 -6.26 -15.38 -5.26
N TRP A 514 -6.54 -14.36 -4.44
CA TRP A 514 -6.49 -12.94 -4.82
C TRP A 514 -5.21 -12.51 -5.54
N ARG A 515 -4.06 -13.18 -5.29
CA ARG A 515 -2.80 -12.91 -5.98
C ARG A 515 -2.82 -13.23 -7.48
N TYR A 516 -3.75 -14.07 -7.91
CA TYR A 516 -3.91 -14.51 -9.30
C TYR A 516 -5.23 -14.02 -9.92
N GLN A 517 -6.04 -13.26 -9.17
CA GLN A 517 -7.26 -12.64 -9.68
C GLN A 517 -6.92 -11.57 -10.72
N SER A 518 -7.90 -11.32 -11.58
CA SER A 518 -7.77 -10.37 -12.68
C SER A 518 -7.69 -8.94 -12.13
N ARG A 519 -6.80 -8.14 -12.73
CA ARG A 519 -6.47 -6.79 -12.26
C ARG A 519 -5.96 -5.92 -13.38
N LEU A 520 -6.14 -4.60 -13.23
CA LEU A 520 -5.77 -3.60 -14.21
C LEU A 520 -4.55 -2.78 -13.73
N SER A 521 -3.59 -2.61 -14.64
CA SER A 521 -2.36 -1.84 -14.41
C SER A 521 -2.39 -0.50 -15.15
N GLU A 522 -2.68 -0.52 -16.45
CA GLU A 522 -2.65 0.67 -17.31
C GLU A 522 -3.84 0.71 -18.26
N ALA A 523 -4.26 1.91 -18.65
CA ALA A 523 -5.23 2.14 -19.70
C ALA A 523 -4.76 3.24 -20.66
N TRP A 524 -5.05 3.06 -21.95
CA TRP A 524 -4.91 4.10 -22.96
C TRP A 524 -6.21 4.25 -23.73
N LEU A 525 -6.62 5.49 -23.98
CA LEU A 525 -7.64 5.80 -24.96
C LEU A 525 -6.97 6.47 -26.16
N ILE A 526 -6.76 5.73 -27.23
CA ILE A 526 -6.03 6.17 -28.41
C ILE A 526 -7.01 6.77 -29.41
N ARG A 527 -6.79 8.02 -29.81
CA ARG A 527 -7.48 8.64 -30.94
C ARG A 527 -6.98 8.01 -32.24
N ASN A 528 -7.90 7.59 -33.10
CA ASN A 528 -7.60 7.20 -34.47
C ASN A 528 -7.92 8.37 -35.41
N ASP A 529 -7.08 8.57 -36.42
CA ASP A 529 -7.25 9.61 -37.45
C ASP A 529 -8.28 9.26 -38.54
#